data_AF-A0AB74KFG6-F1
#
_entry.id   AF-A0AB74KFG6-F1
#
_cell.length_a   1.000
_cell.length_b   1.000
_cell.length_c   1.000
_cell.angle_alpha   90.00
_cell.angle_beta   90.00
_cell.angle_gamma   90.00
#
_symmetry.space_group_name_H-M   'P 1'
#
loop_
_entity.id
_entity.type
_entity.pdbx_description
1 polymer ?
#
loop_
_entity_poly.entity_id
_entity_poly.type
_entity_poly.pdbx_seq_one_letter_code
_entity_poly.pdbx_strand_id
1 'polypeptide(L)'
;MNSLRLLLISTLLYTLSLAQPQSAPFSNCQSGYQQSPDERRINISNVYTQLDKSAISTEHIAVGQNILRTILIGDLNDPLTATNSSTDRLATLLVHSRALSFELYDQPLSLCDHVLGANSSSNEPACPAPEGRIAIGVATPLPDPAKFNNHPYALTTLVNTLRLLDASDPATELACVDVPFTPYYPDGWFYELIFWIPISIAIAFFVVQSIARISTAYRKAKSTKFVRTWAGRQRLETSVIGGISGQMFSTTPGLLRFVSPSVGNIILHTQWCAVLGMIAVNWPSFAYPFFNQFVWSSLLFNVSLTTSDHVDPLATEELSIPSPFDTLLFENSTSPLYLNRDAPNNLLDNGDVSHAAGLDSLAQVIGLKKDDLFGCSVALALAIAAVLIVVSLLLWTIDSMGMLLWKRHANKGREDRSLVNRLSMTNTASDVSVLGNGNFNRHKSEQDLTLPQTNDSSTFKRFQTKYSNNNNNARSGFRRAIWEMRLGGASGGFHWKLLQGNLLRLLLLFHFPVIILSVYQLSLNNDGATKVSLAFAALALVFLGLAFPIYVLIRVSRTPTLKLYDATRTILALGPLYSVFRPGSHLFWAFFFTQNLIEGIVIGAAQASGTAQSVIILVVEAAGLLMMT
;
A
#
# COMPACT_ATOMS: atom_id res chain seq x y z
N MET A 1 20.72 27.80 3.15
CA MET A 1 19.64 28.19 4.09
C MET A 1 18.28 27.53 3.81
N ASN A 2 18.04 26.91 2.65
CA ASN A 2 16.75 26.23 2.37
C ASN A 2 16.72 24.73 2.73
N SER A 3 17.87 24.08 2.88
CA SER A 3 17.94 22.64 3.21
C SER A 3 17.71 22.33 4.69
N LEU A 4 17.92 23.31 5.58
CA LEU A 4 17.68 23.17 7.02
C LEU A 4 16.19 23.34 7.37
N ARG A 5 15.41 24.04 6.53
CA ARG A 5 13.96 24.17 6.72
C ARG A 5 13.22 22.84 6.51
N LEU A 6 13.70 21.98 5.62
CA LEU A 6 13.12 20.64 5.42
C LEU A 6 13.34 19.69 6.62
N LEU A 7 14.34 19.96 7.47
CA LEU A 7 14.63 19.17 8.67
C LEU A 7 14.05 19.80 9.95
N LEU A 8 13.75 21.10 9.93
CA LEU A 8 13.16 21.84 11.06
C LEU A 8 11.62 21.92 11.04
N ILE A 9 10.96 21.49 9.96
CA ILE A 9 9.48 21.35 9.94
C ILE A 9 9.01 20.13 10.76
N SER A 10 9.94 19.32 11.30
CA SER A 10 9.64 18.20 12.22
C SER A 10 9.27 18.63 13.65
N THR A 11 9.21 19.93 13.98
CA THR A 11 8.64 20.36 15.27
C THR A 11 7.12 20.29 15.17
N LEU A 12 6.60 19.11 15.53
CA LEU A 12 5.20 18.80 15.79
C LEU A 12 4.47 19.97 16.44
N LEU A 13 3.67 20.68 15.65
CA LEU A 13 2.43 21.24 16.15
C LEU A 13 1.50 20.03 16.32
N TYR A 14 1.58 19.37 17.47
CA TYR A 14 0.50 18.49 17.91
C TYR A 14 -0.74 19.38 18.00
N THR A 15 -1.65 19.23 17.04
CA THR A 15 -3.05 19.57 17.28
C THR A 15 -3.44 18.79 18.53
N LEU A 16 -3.71 19.50 19.63
CA LEU A 16 -4.26 18.90 20.83
C LEU A 16 -5.64 18.37 20.45
N SER A 17 -5.73 17.11 20.05
CA SER A 17 -7.01 16.42 19.95
C SER A 17 -7.57 16.32 21.36
N LEU A 18 -8.74 16.92 21.58
CA LEU A 18 -9.44 16.83 22.84
C LEU A 18 -9.97 15.38 22.96
N ALA A 19 -9.66 14.71 24.07
CA ALA A 19 -10.26 13.42 24.39
C ALA A 19 -11.74 13.67 24.76
N GLN A 20 -12.62 13.60 23.78
CA GLN A 20 -14.05 13.82 23.95
C GLN A 20 -14.87 12.62 23.45
N PRO A 21 -16.12 12.46 23.93
CA PRO A 21 -17.04 11.44 23.44
C PRO A 21 -17.32 11.60 21.95
N GLN A 22 -17.38 10.49 21.24
CA GLN A 22 -17.57 10.47 19.79
C GLN A 22 -19.05 10.58 19.42
N SER A 23 -19.37 11.43 18.42
CA SER A 23 -20.64 11.36 17.69
C SER A 23 -20.63 10.13 16.80
N ALA A 24 -21.54 9.17 17.05
CA ALA A 24 -21.54 7.90 16.36
C ALA A 24 -22.55 7.91 15.20
N PRO A 25 -22.17 7.38 14.01
CA PRO A 25 -23.15 7.13 12.96
C PRO A 25 -24.14 6.07 13.44
N PHE A 26 -25.40 6.22 13.05
CA PHE A 26 -26.45 5.30 13.43
C PHE A 26 -27.38 5.01 12.26
N SER A 27 -28.03 3.84 12.30
CA SER A 27 -29.03 3.45 11.31
C SER A 27 -30.24 2.82 11.99
N ASN A 28 -31.38 2.85 11.31
CA ASN A 28 -32.58 2.18 11.82
C ASN A 28 -32.41 0.67 11.69
N CYS A 29 -32.64 -0.07 12.77
CA CYS A 29 -32.62 -1.52 12.71
C CYS A 29 -33.91 -2.09 12.10
N GLN A 30 -33.77 -3.25 11.46
CA GLN A 30 -34.90 -4.03 10.98
C GLN A 30 -35.47 -4.87 12.13
N SER A 31 -36.72 -4.59 12.51
CA SER A 31 -37.38 -5.26 13.64
C SER A 31 -38.50 -6.20 13.19
N GLY A 32 -38.83 -7.18 14.04
CA GLY A 32 -40.02 -8.03 13.90
C GLY A 32 -41.24 -7.49 14.65
N TYR A 33 -41.12 -6.32 15.29
CA TYR A 33 -42.18 -5.70 16.07
C TYR A 33 -43.05 -4.79 15.19
N GLN A 34 -44.30 -4.59 15.61
CA GLN A 34 -45.16 -3.62 14.94
C GLN A 34 -44.68 -2.20 15.29
N GLN A 35 -44.37 -1.41 14.27
CA GLN A 35 -43.93 -0.04 14.48
C GLN A 35 -45.07 0.82 15.02
N SER A 36 -44.76 1.69 15.99
CA SER A 36 -45.72 2.67 16.53
C SER A 36 -46.13 3.67 15.42
N PRO A 37 -47.32 4.30 15.50
CA PRO A 37 -47.69 5.42 14.62
C PRO A 37 -46.66 6.55 14.68
N ASP A 38 -46.49 7.31 13.59
CA ASP A 38 -45.43 8.35 13.50
C ASP A 38 -45.51 9.40 14.63
N GLU A 39 -46.71 9.70 15.12
CA GLU A 39 -46.94 10.62 16.25
C GLU A 39 -46.33 10.11 17.57
N ARG A 40 -46.19 8.79 17.72
CA ARG A 40 -45.65 8.14 18.92
C ARG A 40 -44.21 7.66 18.75
N ARG A 41 -43.58 7.92 17.61
CA ARG A 41 -42.18 7.54 17.39
C ARG A 41 -41.24 8.54 18.04
N ILE A 42 -40.13 8.02 18.55
CA ILE A 42 -39.04 8.87 19.03
C ILE A 42 -38.15 9.19 17.84
N ASN A 43 -38.06 10.47 17.48
CA ASN A 43 -37.18 10.89 16.41
C ASN A 43 -35.78 11.17 16.98
N ILE A 44 -34.83 10.27 16.70
CA ILE A 44 -33.47 10.36 17.23
C ILE A 44 -32.65 11.28 16.31
N SER A 45 -32.08 12.32 16.93
CA SER A 45 -31.28 13.33 16.24
C SER A 45 -29.79 12.97 16.29
N ASN A 46 -29.26 12.76 17.50
CA ASN A 46 -27.84 12.56 17.74
C ASN A 46 -27.60 11.32 18.61
N VAL A 47 -26.49 10.63 18.34
CA VAL A 47 -26.03 9.49 19.14
C VAL A 47 -24.58 9.71 19.53
N TYR A 48 -24.30 9.60 20.83
CA TYR A 48 -22.94 9.70 21.36
C TYR A 48 -22.51 8.36 21.94
N THR A 49 -21.26 7.99 21.70
CA THR A 49 -20.70 6.75 22.24
C THR A 49 -19.35 6.97 22.88
N GLN A 50 -19.07 6.14 23.88
CA GLN A 50 -17.78 6.13 24.56
C GLN A 50 -17.48 4.72 25.08
N LEU A 51 -16.24 4.28 24.87
CA LEU A 51 -15.71 3.05 25.45
C LEU A 51 -14.85 3.39 26.66
N ASP A 52 -15.22 2.88 27.83
CA ASP A 52 -14.54 3.16 29.10
C ASP A 52 -14.51 1.89 29.98
N LYS A 53 -13.83 1.97 31.13
CA LYS A 53 -13.89 0.96 32.19
C LYS A 53 -14.77 1.45 33.33
N SER A 54 -15.58 0.54 33.89
CA SER A 54 -16.46 0.92 34.98
C SER A 54 -15.66 1.26 36.24
N ALA A 55 -15.84 2.48 36.75
CA ALA A 55 -15.28 2.90 38.04
C ALA A 55 -16.12 2.40 39.24
N ILE A 56 -17.39 2.05 39.00
CA ILE A 56 -18.38 1.72 40.04
C ILE A 56 -18.99 0.35 39.76
N SER A 57 -19.21 -0.45 40.80
CA SER A 57 -20.00 -1.68 40.68
C SER A 57 -21.49 -1.38 40.69
N THR A 58 -22.22 -1.88 39.71
CA THR A 58 -23.68 -1.97 39.74
C THR A 58 -24.11 -3.45 39.75
N GLU A 59 -25.41 -3.73 39.84
CA GLU A 59 -25.93 -5.10 39.87
C GLU A 59 -25.48 -5.97 38.68
N HIS A 60 -25.19 -5.35 37.53
CA HIS A 60 -24.79 -6.02 36.30
C HIS A 60 -23.39 -5.65 35.77
N ILE A 61 -22.67 -4.76 36.48
CA ILE A 61 -21.37 -4.25 36.02
C ILE A 61 -20.35 -4.39 37.14
N ALA A 62 -19.27 -5.13 36.90
CA ALA A 62 -18.16 -5.25 37.83
C ALA A 62 -17.20 -4.04 37.73
N VAL A 63 -16.53 -3.71 38.84
CA VAL A 63 -15.47 -2.68 38.83
C VAL A 63 -14.34 -3.11 37.89
N GLY A 64 -13.92 -2.22 37.00
CA GLY A 64 -12.84 -2.45 36.03
C GLY A 64 -13.28 -3.17 34.75
N GLN A 65 -14.55 -3.56 34.64
CA GLN A 65 -15.10 -4.17 33.43
C GLN A 65 -15.21 -3.15 32.30
N ASN A 66 -14.98 -3.58 31.06
CA ASN A 66 -15.19 -2.74 29.89
C ASN A 66 -16.69 -2.45 29.71
N ILE A 67 -17.04 -1.18 29.54
CA ILE A 67 -18.41 -0.71 29.34
C ILE A 67 -18.49 0.16 28.10
N LEU A 68 -19.54 -0.06 27.32
CA LEU A 68 -19.91 0.84 26.24
C LEU A 68 -21.03 1.76 26.73
N ARG A 69 -20.76 3.05 26.73
CA ARG A 69 -21.77 4.08 27.02
C ARG A 69 -22.35 4.53 25.70
N THR A 70 -23.68 4.50 25.57
CA THR A 70 -24.40 5.00 24.41
C THR A 70 -25.48 5.95 24.89
N ILE A 71 -25.52 7.16 24.31
CA ILE A 71 -26.49 8.19 24.63
C ILE A 71 -27.23 8.57 23.36
N LEU A 72 -28.55 8.43 23.38
CA LEU A 72 -29.45 8.83 22.32
C LEU A 72 -30.12 10.15 22.71
N ILE A 73 -30.14 11.12 21.80
CA ILE A 73 -30.91 12.35 21.97
C ILE A 73 -31.98 12.40 20.89
N GLY A 74 -33.23 12.60 21.30
CA GLY A 74 -34.35 12.65 20.37
C GLY A 74 -35.51 13.47 20.89
N ASP A 75 -36.49 13.65 20.04
CA ASP A 75 -37.73 14.36 20.36
C ASP A 75 -38.90 13.37 20.41
N LEU A 76 -39.78 13.59 21.39
CA LEU A 76 -40.96 12.79 21.67
C LEU A 76 -42.20 13.68 21.54
N ASN A 77 -43.19 13.30 20.72
CA ASN A 77 -44.40 14.10 20.52
C ASN A 77 -45.57 13.67 21.42
N ASP A 78 -45.55 12.45 21.95
CA ASP A 78 -46.58 11.88 22.83
C ASP A 78 -45.93 11.46 24.16
N PRO A 79 -46.53 11.72 25.33
CA PRO A 79 -45.90 11.42 26.61
C PRO A 79 -45.61 9.92 26.79
N LEU A 80 -44.42 9.59 27.29
CA LEU A 80 -44.00 8.22 27.53
C LEU A 80 -44.56 7.73 28.87
N THR A 81 -45.35 6.67 28.86
CA THR A 81 -45.88 6.05 30.07
C THR A 81 -45.08 4.83 30.48
N ALA A 82 -44.69 4.77 31.77
CA ALA A 82 -43.90 3.66 32.31
C ALA A 82 -44.64 2.32 32.29
N THR A 83 -45.92 2.34 32.68
CA THR A 83 -46.76 1.17 32.85
C THR A 83 -48.12 1.41 32.21
N ASN A 84 -48.65 0.40 31.54
CA ASN A 84 -50.04 0.40 31.11
C ASN A 84 -50.93 -0.17 32.22
N SER A 85 -51.79 0.66 32.79
CA SER A 85 -52.67 0.29 33.92
C SER A 85 -53.68 -0.81 33.60
N SER A 86 -53.95 -1.07 32.31
CA SER A 86 -54.91 -2.09 31.88
C SER A 86 -54.29 -3.47 31.66
N THR A 87 -53.01 -3.54 31.29
CA THR A 87 -52.32 -4.78 30.91
C THR A 87 -51.13 -5.12 31.79
N ASP A 88 -50.78 -4.24 32.74
CA ASP A 88 -49.61 -4.34 33.63
C ASP A 88 -48.28 -4.52 32.87
N ARG A 89 -48.22 -3.99 31.63
CA ARG A 89 -47.02 -4.03 30.80
C ARG A 89 -46.15 -2.80 31.06
N LEU A 90 -44.84 -3.02 30.98
CA LEU A 90 -43.80 -2.01 31.21
C LEU A 90 -43.19 -1.56 29.89
N ALA A 91 -42.91 -0.27 29.76
CA ALA A 91 -42.08 0.25 28.68
C ALA A 91 -40.66 -0.31 28.82
N THR A 92 -40.14 -0.93 27.77
CA THR A 92 -38.93 -1.77 27.84
C THR A 92 -37.88 -1.30 26.83
N LEU A 93 -36.63 -1.21 27.27
CA LEU A 93 -35.46 -1.00 26.44
C LEU A 93 -34.74 -2.34 26.26
N LEU A 94 -34.74 -2.88 25.04
CA LEU A 94 -33.96 -4.07 24.71
C LEU A 94 -32.58 -3.64 24.23
N VAL A 95 -31.55 -4.06 24.96
CA VAL A 95 -30.15 -3.75 24.66
C VAL A 95 -29.47 -5.01 24.19
N HIS A 96 -29.07 -5.01 22.92
CA HIS A 96 -28.43 -6.14 22.28
C HIS A 96 -27.10 -5.72 21.67
N SER A 97 -25.99 -6.23 22.22
CA SER A 97 -24.64 -5.97 21.72
C SER A 97 -24.03 -7.22 21.11
N ARG A 98 -23.51 -7.08 19.89
CA ARG A 98 -22.92 -8.18 19.13
C ARG A 98 -21.58 -7.81 18.50
N ALA A 99 -20.69 -8.79 18.43
CA ALA A 99 -19.46 -8.75 17.65
C ALA A 99 -19.55 -9.81 16.54
N LEU A 100 -19.63 -9.39 15.27
CA LEU A 100 -19.89 -10.30 14.15
C LEU A 100 -21.17 -11.13 14.39
N SER A 101 -21.04 -12.45 14.57
CA SER A 101 -22.13 -13.38 14.86
C SER A 101 -22.23 -13.76 16.35
N PHE A 102 -21.36 -13.21 17.21
CA PHE A 102 -21.33 -13.53 18.63
C PHE A 102 -22.09 -12.47 19.43
N GLU A 103 -23.01 -12.93 20.26
CA GLU A 103 -23.74 -12.10 21.21
C GLU A 103 -22.85 -11.85 22.43
N LEU A 104 -22.67 -10.58 22.77
CA LEU A 104 -21.87 -10.15 23.93
C LEU A 104 -22.75 -9.79 25.11
N TYR A 105 -23.91 -9.20 24.83
CA TYR A 105 -24.87 -8.76 25.83
C TYR A 105 -26.27 -8.76 25.21
N ASP A 106 -27.24 -9.32 25.92
CA ASP A 106 -28.64 -9.31 25.52
C ASP A 106 -29.51 -9.33 26.78
N GLN A 107 -30.00 -8.17 27.21
CA GLN A 107 -30.87 -8.05 28.38
C GLN A 107 -31.96 -6.98 28.17
N PRO A 108 -33.19 -7.24 28.65
CA PRO A 108 -34.23 -6.22 28.74
C PRO A 108 -33.99 -5.32 29.96
N LEU A 109 -34.09 -4.02 29.77
CA LEU A 109 -34.04 -3.00 30.81
C LEU A 109 -35.36 -2.24 30.84
N SER A 110 -35.71 -1.66 32.00
CA SER A 110 -36.83 -0.72 32.10
C SER A 110 -36.48 0.55 31.33
N LEU A 111 -37.28 0.92 30.32
CA LEU A 111 -36.98 2.13 29.52
C LEU A 111 -36.98 3.39 30.41
N CYS A 112 -37.85 3.41 31.41
CA CYS A 112 -38.04 4.56 32.28
C CYS A 112 -36.86 4.88 33.19
N ASP A 113 -36.02 3.91 33.53
CA ASP A 113 -34.84 4.15 34.38
C ASP A 113 -33.69 4.80 33.60
N HIS A 114 -33.81 4.84 32.27
CA HIS A 114 -32.77 5.30 31.35
C HIS A 114 -33.15 6.59 30.59
N VAL A 115 -34.38 7.10 30.75
CA VAL A 115 -34.89 8.29 30.07
C VAL A 115 -34.81 9.52 30.96
N LEU A 116 -34.25 10.62 30.44
CA LEU A 116 -34.33 11.95 31.04
C LEU A 116 -35.07 12.89 30.10
N GLY A 117 -35.99 13.68 30.66
CA GLY A 117 -36.75 14.69 29.92
C GLY A 117 -36.17 16.09 30.11
N ALA A 118 -36.57 17.03 29.24
CA ALA A 118 -36.10 18.42 29.27
C ALA A 118 -36.37 19.18 30.59
N ASN A 119 -37.34 18.74 31.40
CA ASN A 119 -37.68 19.34 32.68
C ASN A 119 -36.90 18.74 33.88
N SER A 120 -36.03 17.76 33.62
CA SER A 120 -35.26 17.06 34.65
C SER A 120 -34.14 17.95 35.17
N SER A 121 -34.34 18.56 36.34
CA SER A 121 -33.31 19.31 37.07
C SER A 121 -32.45 18.44 37.99
N SER A 122 -32.87 17.19 38.21
CA SER A 122 -32.12 16.15 38.90
C SER A 122 -31.63 15.10 37.90
N ASN A 123 -30.54 14.40 38.22
CA ASN A 123 -30.06 13.21 37.48
C ASN A 123 -31.00 11.98 37.65
N GLU A 124 -32.27 12.22 37.98
CA GLU A 124 -33.26 11.17 38.21
C GLU A 124 -34.03 10.90 36.93
N PRO A 125 -34.38 9.63 36.66
CA PRO A 125 -35.11 9.28 35.45
C PRO A 125 -36.49 9.96 35.41
N ALA A 126 -36.84 10.54 34.26
CA ALA A 126 -38.07 11.29 34.08
C ALA A 126 -39.16 10.37 33.51
N CYS A 127 -39.86 9.63 34.38
CA CYS A 127 -41.05 8.87 33.98
C CYS A 127 -42.27 9.18 34.87
N PRO A 128 -43.45 9.50 34.29
CA PRO A 128 -43.74 9.61 32.86
C PRO A 128 -43.01 10.78 32.18
N ALA A 129 -42.42 10.53 31.01
CA ALA A 129 -41.67 11.57 30.30
C ALA A 129 -42.66 12.49 29.57
N PRO A 130 -42.61 13.82 29.80
CA PRO A 130 -43.45 14.75 29.06
C PRO A 130 -43.04 14.80 27.59
N GLU A 131 -43.94 15.31 26.74
CA GLU A 131 -43.60 15.65 25.36
C GLU A 131 -42.43 16.64 25.30
N GLY A 132 -41.62 16.53 24.25
CA GLY A 132 -40.44 17.35 24.02
C GLY A 132 -39.16 16.52 23.91
N ARG A 133 -38.03 17.19 24.12
CA ARG A 133 -36.72 16.57 23.96
C ARG A 133 -36.38 15.64 25.12
N ILE A 134 -35.90 14.46 24.79
CA ILE A 134 -35.47 13.42 25.72
C ILE A 134 -34.05 12.96 25.41
N ALA A 135 -33.34 12.53 26.45
CA ALA A 135 -32.05 11.86 26.35
C ALA A 135 -32.14 10.49 27.00
N ILE A 136 -31.59 9.47 26.33
CA ILE A 136 -31.65 8.08 26.76
C ILE A 136 -30.24 7.55 26.85
N GLY A 137 -29.81 7.16 28.04
CA GLY A 137 -28.44 6.72 28.30
C GLY A 137 -28.39 5.27 28.76
N VAL A 138 -27.51 4.48 28.14
CA VAL A 138 -27.31 3.08 28.48
C VAL A 138 -25.82 2.76 28.62
N ALA A 139 -25.48 2.04 29.69
CA ALA A 139 -24.15 1.49 29.90
C ALA A 139 -24.22 -0.03 29.67
N THR A 140 -23.75 -0.47 28.50
CA THR A 140 -23.72 -1.88 28.12
C THR A 140 -22.42 -2.52 28.61
N PRO A 141 -22.45 -3.49 29.56
CA PRO A 141 -21.25 -4.21 29.96
C PRO A 141 -20.77 -5.12 28.84
N LEU A 142 -19.47 -5.08 28.60
CA LEU A 142 -18.80 -5.93 27.64
C LEU A 142 -17.97 -7.00 28.38
N PRO A 143 -18.08 -8.29 28.02
CA PRO A 143 -17.30 -9.34 28.66
C PRO A 143 -15.80 -9.20 28.34
N ASP A 144 -14.94 -9.31 29.35
CA ASP A 144 -13.50 -9.13 29.14
C ASP A 144 -12.94 -10.17 28.13
N PRO A 145 -12.29 -9.72 27.05
CA PRO A 145 -11.79 -10.64 26.04
C PRO A 145 -10.56 -11.37 26.56
N ALA A 146 -10.66 -12.69 26.70
CA ALA A 146 -9.62 -13.56 27.28
C ALA A 146 -8.20 -13.46 26.67
N LYS A 147 -8.04 -12.82 25.50
CA LYS A 147 -6.75 -12.70 24.77
C LYS A 147 -6.27 -11.28 24.52
N PHE A 148 -7.04 -10.24 24.85
CA PHE A 148 -6.71 -8.85 24.49
C PHE A 148 -6.96 -7.85 25.63
N ASN A 149 -6.48 -8.16 26.85
CA ASN A 149 -6.71 -7.33 28.05
C ASN A 149 -6.28 -5.86 27.90
N ASN A 150 -5.28 -5.57 27.08
CA ASN A 150 -4.80 -4.19 26.84
C ASN A 150 -5.48 -3.51 25.64
N HIS A 151 -6.11 -4.28 24.75
CA HIS A 151 -6.72 -3.78 23.50
C HIS A 151 -8.08 -4.48 23.29
N PRO A 152 -9.05 -4.27 24.18
CA PRO A 152 -10.30 -5.00 24.15
C PRO A 152 -11.01 -4.79 22.81
N TYR A 153 -11.48 -5.89 22.21
CA TYR A 153 -12.20 -5.92 20.94
C TYR A 153 -11.45 -5.30 19.74
N ALA A 154 -10.11 -5.29 19.78
CA ALA A 154 -9.30 -4.90 18.63
C ALA A 154 -9.63 -5.73 17.37
N LEU A 155 -9.50 -5.11 16.19
CA LEU A 155 -9.80 -5.73 14.88
C LEU A 155 -11.24 -6.25 14.73
N THR A 156 -12.19 -5.68 15.49
CA THR A 156 -13.60 -6.01 15.38
C THR A 156 -14.44 -4.75 15.36
N THR A 157 -15.59 -4.83 14.67
CA THR A 157 -16.65 -3.82 14.77
C THR A 157 -17.77 -4.42 15.59
N LEU A 158 -18.15 -3.69 16.62
CA LEU A 158 -19.24 -4.03 17.52
C LEU A 158 -20.48 -3.27 17.07
N VAL A 159 -21.64 -3.88 17.21
CA VAL A 159 -22.92 -3.24 16.91
C VAL A 159 -23.77 -3.29 18.16
N ASN A 160 -24.10 -2.12 18.71
CA ASN A 160 -25.05 -1.98 19.80
C ASN A 160 -26.42 -1.66 19.22
N THR A 161 -27.36 -2.57 19.37
CA THR A 161 -28.74 -2.43 18.93
C THR A 161 -29.60 -2.05 20.13
N LEU A 162 -30.22 -0.88 20.07
CA LEU A 162 -31.12 -0.36 21.09
C LEU A 162 -32.54 -0.33 20.54
N ARG A 163 -33.45 -1.09 21.17
CA ARG A 163 -34.87 -1.14 20.77
C ARG A 163 -35.75 -0.66 21.90
N LEU A 164 -36.58 0.32 21.59
CA LEU A 164 -37.46 0.97 22.55
C LEU A 164 -38.88 0.49 22.30
N LEU A 165 -39.49 -0.14 23.30
CA LEU A 165 -40.84 -0.70 23.23
C LEU A 165 -41.77 0.05 24.18
N ASP A 166 -42.97 0.34 23.70
CA ASP A 166 -44.05 0.91 24.49
C ASP A 166 -44.72 -0.15 25.40
N ALA A 167 -45.43 0.31 26.43
CA ALA A 167 -46.23 -0.50 27.33
C ALA A 167 -47.55 -1.01 26.71
N SER A 168 -47.72 -0.91 25.39
CA SER A 168 -48.93 -1.30 24.66
C SER A 168 -49.11 -2.82 24.52
N ASP A 169 -50.33 -3.26 24.19
CA ASP A 169 -50.64 -4.66 23.87
C ASP A 169 -51.36 -4.77 22.52
N PRO A 170 -50.69 -5.28 21.46
CA PRO A 170 -49.31 -5.78 21.40
C PRO A 170 -48.26 -4.68 21.58
N ALA A 171 -47.06 -5.02 22.04
CA ALA A 171 -45.98 -4.06 22.25
C ALA A 171 -45.55 -3.44 20.91
N THR A 172 -45.64 -2.11 20.83
CA THR A 172 -45.25 -1.35 19.64
C THR A 172 -43.86 -0.76 19.80
N GLU A 173 -43.10 -0.73 18.71
CA GLU A 173 -41.74 -0.18 18.70
C GLU A 173 -41.76 1.34 18.51
N LEU A 174 -41.17 2.06 19.47
CA LEU A 174 -41.04 3.52 19.49
C LEU A 174 -39.85 3.99 18.66
N ALA A 175 -38.72 3.28 18.75
CA ALA A 175 -37.51 3.50 17.97
C ALA A 175 -36.62 2.24 17.98
N CYS A 176 -35.86 2.06 16.89
CA CYS A 176 -34.89 0.96 16.73
C CYS A 176 -33.62 1.54 16.14
N VAL A 177 -32.51 1.51 16.89
CA VAL A 177 -31.23 2.07 16.42
C VAL A 177 -30.11 1.05 16.52
N ASP A 178 -29.39 0.88 15.41
CA ASP A 178 -28.10 0.21 15.35
C ASP A 178 -26.97 1.23 15.38
N VAL A 179 -26.09 1.09 16.37
CA VAL A 179 -24.92 1.96 16.56
C VAL A 179 -23.66 1.10 16.38
N PRO A 180 -23.01 1.13 15.20
CA PRO A 180 -21.72 0.49 15.00
C PRO A 180 -20.59 1.31 15.63
N PHE A 181 -19.68 0.63 16.33
CA PHE A 181 -18.49 1.25 16.89
C PHE A 181 -17.30 0.32 16.73
N THR A 182 -16.12 0.90 16.46
CA THR A 182 -14.91 0.14 16.15
C THR A 182 -13.76 0.62 17.03
N PRO A 183 -13.33 -0.21 17.99
CA PRO A 183 -12.15 0.08 18.77
C PRO A 183 -10.89 0.07 17.87
N TYR A 184 -10.15 1.18 17.87
CA TYR A 184 -8.93 1.36 17.10
C TYR A 184 -7.75 1.73 18.01
N TYR A 185 -6.71 0.89 17.96
CA TYR A 185 -5.49 1.05 18.75
C TYR A 185 -4.29 1.09 17.80
N PRO A 186 -3.80 2.28 17.40
CA PRO A 186 -2.76 2.41 16.38
C PRO A 186 -1.45 1.74 16.78
N ASP A 187 -1.11 1.74 18.08
CA ASP A 187 0.12 1.12 18.62
C ASP A 187 -0.02 -0.39 18.89
N GLY A 188 -1.07 -1.02 18.39
CA GLY A 188 -1.32 -2.45 18.57
C GLY A 188 -0.31 -3.33 17.81
N TRP A 189 0.32 -4.29 18.51
CA TRP A 189 1.28 -5.25 17.92
C TRP A 189 0.74 -6.01 16.69
N PHE A 190 -0.58 -6.18 16.60
CA PHE A 190 -1.25 -6.88 15.52
C PHE A 190 -1.19 -6.08 14.20
N TYR A 191 -1.31 -4.75 14.25
CA TYR A 191 -1.12 -3.91 13.06
C TYR A 191 0.33 -3.93 12.60
N GLU A 192 1.28 -3.83 13.54
CA GLU A 192 2.70 -3.95 13.23
C GLU A 192 3.03 -5.30 12.56
N LEU A 193 2.46 -6.39 13.06
CA LEU A 193 2.65 -7.72 12.47
C LEU A 193 2.09 -7.79 11.04
N ILE A 194 0.88 -7.28 10.80
CA ILE A 194 0.26 -7.27 9.47
C ILE A 194 1.07 -6.40 8.49
N PHE A 195 1.61 -5.28 8.94
CA PHE A 195 2.47 -4.40 8.15
C PHE A 195 3.82 -5.05 7.81
N TRP A 196 4.48 -5.68 8.79
CA TRP A 196 5.82 -6.24 8.62
C TRP A 196 5.86 -7.57 7.88
N ILE A 197 4.79 -8.36 7.87
CA ILE A 197 4.72 -9.62 7.10
C ILE A 197 5.01 -9.40 5.60
N PRO A 198 4.25 -8.59 4.84
CA PRO A 198 4.48 -8.40 3.41
C PRO A 198 5.83 -7.75 3.13
N ILE A 199 6.28 -6.82 3.99
CA ILE A 199 7.60 -6.18 3.87
C ILE A 199 8.73 -7.19 4.06
N SER A 200 8.64 -8.02 5.10
CA SER A 200 9.64 -9.05 5.40
C SER A 200 9.70 -10.09 4.28
N ILE A 201 8.55 -10.49 3.73
CA ILE A 201 8.49 -11.38 2.58
C ILE A 201 9.12 -10.71 1.35
N ALA A 202 8.81 -9.45 1.06
CA ALA A 202 9.42 -8.71 -0.05
C ALA A 202 10.95 -8.62 0.09
N ILE A 203 11.47 -8.32 1.29
CA ILE A 203 12.90 -8.28 1.59
C ILE A 203 13.53 -9.67 1.44
N ALA A 204 12.91 -10.71 2.00
CA ALA A 204 13.43 -12.08 1.91
C ALA A 204 13.56 -12.52 0.45
N PHE A 205 12.51 -12.32 -0.36
CA PHE A 205 12.57 -12.60 -1.79
C PHE A 205 13.63 -11.75 -2.48
N PHE A 206 13.72 -10.44 -2.19
CA PHE A 206 14.73 -9.56 -2.77
C PHE A 206 16.16 -10.04 -2.51
N VAL A 207 16.44 -10.45 -1.27
CA VAL A 207 17.73 -11.00 -0.86
C VAL A 207 18.02 -12.30 -1.60
N VAL A 208 17.06 -13.24 -1.62
CA VAL A 208 17.21 -14.51 -2.33
C VAL A 208 17.46 -14.30 -3.83
N GLN A 209 16.72 -13.40 -4.49
CA GLN A 209 16.94 -13.10 -5.92
C GLN A 209 18.32 -12.48 -6.14
N SER A 210 18.74 -11.57 -5.27
CA SER A 210 20.01 -10.88 -5.38
C SER A 210 21.17 -11.86 -5.23
N ILE A 211 21.11 -12.75 -4.23
CA ILE A 211 22.10 -13.82 -4.04
C ILE A 211 22.13 -14.75 -5.25
N ALA A 212 20.96 -15.15 -5.76
CA ALA A 212 20.84 -16.02 -6.94
C ALA A 212 21.48 -15.39 -8.20
N ARG A 213 21.24 -14.08 -8.42
CA ARG A 213 21.83 -13.33 -9.53
C ARG A 213 23.35 -13.18 -9.40
N ILE A 214 23.85 -12.83 -8.22
CA ILE A 214 25.28 -12.71 -7.96
C ILE A 214 25.97 -14.07 -8.09
N SER A 215 25.36 -15.14 -7.57
CA SER A 215 25.94 -16.50 -7.60
C SER A 215 26.06 -17.06 -9.01
N THR A 216 25.05 -16.83 -9.86
CA THR A 216 25.10 -17.25 -11.28
C THR A 216 26.14 -16.48 -12.07
N ALA A 217 26.26 -15.16 -11.84
CA ALA A 217 27.31 -14.35 -12.43
C ALA A 217 28.70 -14.80 -11.99
N TYR A 218 28.89 -15.07 -10.69
CA TYR A 218 30.15 -15.54 -10.12
C TYR A 218 30.58 -16.90 -10.69
N ARG A 219 29.67 -17.88 -10.75
CA ARG A 219 29.97 -19.22 -11.31
C ARG A 219 30.40 -19.14 -12.77
N LYS A 220 29.75 -18.29 -13.57
CA LYS A 220 30.09 -18.13 -14.97
C LYS A 220 31.41 -17.37 -15.17
N ALA A 221 31.69 -16.35 -14.36
CA ALA A 221 32.99 -15.67 -14.34
C ALA A 221 34.15 -16.62 -13.98
N LYS A 222 33.91 -17.63 -13.13
CA LYS A 222 34.88 -18.68 -12.81
C LYS A 222 35.13 -19.64 -13.99
N SER A 223 34.12 -19.88 -14.83
CA SER A 223 34.21 -20.83 -15.95
C SER A 223 34.95 -20.29 -17.19
N THR A 224 35.08 -18.97 -17.35
CA THR A 224 35.74 -18.35 -18.51
C THR A 224 37.28 -18.38 -18.35
N LYS A 225 37.95 -19.25 -19.12
CA LYS A 225 39.43 -19.43 -19.12
C LYS A 225 40.26 -18.15 -19.27
N PHE A 226 39.71 -17.08 -19.88
CA PHE A 226 40.39 -15.80 -20.13
C PHE A 226 40.66 -14.99 -18.84
N VAL A 227 39.87 -15.20 -17.79
CA VAL A 227 39.98 -14.45 -16.52
C VAL A 227 40.99 -15.10 -15.56
N ARG A 228 41.61 -16.22 -15.96
CA ARG A 228 42.61 -16.94 -15.15
C ARG A 228 43.92 -16.16 -14.99
N THR A 229 44.24 -15.25 -15.90
CA THR A 229 45.60 -14.69 -16.02
C THR A 229 45.77 -13.29 -15.43
N TRP A 230 44.71 -12.53 -15.16
CA TRP A 230 44.81 -11.16 -14.61
C TRP A 230 43.77 -10.83 -13.53
N ALA A 231 44.29 -10.38 -12.37
CA ALA A 231 43.66 -9.70 -11.23
C ALA A 231 42.32 -10.22 -10.65
N GLY A 232 42.36 -10.75 -9.43
CA GLY A 232 41.17 -11.08 -8.63
C GLY A 232 40.18 -9.92 -8.40
N ARG A 233 40.61 -8.66 -8.57
CA ARG A 233 39.77 -7.45 -8.45
C ARG A 233 38.78 -7.28 -9.63
N GLN A 234 39.21 -7.58 -10.86
CA GLN A 234 38.32 -7.53 -12.05
C GLN A 234 37.29 -8.67 -12.07
N ARG A 235 37.54 -9.78 -11.35
CA ARG A 235 36.59 -10.89 -11.18
C ARG A 235 35.36 -10.48 -10.37
N LEU A 236 35.58 -9.70 -9.31
CA LEU A 236 34.50 -9.20 -8.45
C LEU A 236 33.66 -8.17 -9.20
N GLU A 237 34.30 -7.22 -9.88
CA GLU A 237 33.63 -6.18 -10.67
C GLU A 237 32.75 -6.76 -11.79
N THR A 238 33.28 -7.71 -12.57
CA THR A 238 32.51 -8.36 -13.65
C THR A 238 31.38 -9.26 -13.13
N SER A 239 31.54 -9.87 -11.95
CA SER A 239 30.49 -10.67 -11.30
C SER A 239 29.40 -9.80 -10.67
N VAL A 240 29.75 -8.67 -10.08
CA VAL A 240 28.77 -7.71 -9.55
C VAL A 240 27.99 -7.05 -10.68
N ILE A 241 28.66 -6.59 -11.74
CA ILE A 241 28.00 -5.99 -12.91
C ILE A 241 27.14 -7.04 -13.66
N GLY A 242 27.64 -8.27 -13.81
CA GLY A 242 26.89 -9.37 -14.41
C GLY A 242 25.70 -9.84 -13.56
N GLY A 243 25.82 -9.76 -12.23
CA GLY A 243 24.76 -10.06 -11.27
C GLY A 243 23.67 -8.98 -11.28
N ILE A 244 24.05 -7.71 -11.28
CA ILE A 244 23.11 -6.57 -11.38
C ILE A 244 22.33 -6.63 -12.70
N SER A 245 22.98 -7.01 -13.80
CA SER A 245 22.31 -7.15 -15.09
C SER A 245 21.33 -8.33 -15.17
N GLY A 246 21.43 -9.34 -14.28
CA GLY A 246 20.57 -10.53 -14.29
C GLY A 246 20.70 -11.42 -15.55
N GLN A 247 21.57 -11.07 -16.51
CA GLN A 247 21.72 -11.78 -17.79
C GLN A 247 22.12 -13.25 -17.59
N MET A 248 22.92 -13.54 -16.56
CA MET A 248 23.36 -14.91 -16.28
C MET A 248 22.33 -15.71 -15.51
N PHE A 249 21.49 -15.03 -14.72
CA PHE A 249 20.40 -15.64 -13.98
C PHE A 249 19.33 -16.21 -14.93
N SER A 250 19.02 -15.53 -16.04
CA SER A 250 18.06 -16.02 -17.04
C SER A 250 18.48 -17.32 -17.75
N THR A 251 19.76 -17.69 -17.68
CA THR A 251 20.27 -18.93 -18.30
C THR A 251 20.07 -20.18 -17.44
N THR A 252 19.59 -20.03 -16.20
CA THR A 252 19.44 -21.16 -15.25
C THR A 252 17.95 -21.43 -14.97
N PRO A 253 17.30 -22.37 -15.69
CA PRO A 253 15.85 -22.58 -15.58
C PRO A 253 15.40 -23.08 -14.21
N GLY A 254 16.17 -23.91 -13.53
CA GLY A 254 15.83 -24.39 -12.18
C GLY A 254 15.81 -23.28 -11.13
N LEU A 255 16.76 -22.34 -11.23
CA LEU A 255 16.86 -21.21 -10.32
C LEU A 255 15.79 -20.14 -10.62
N LEU A 256 15.43 -19.97 -11.89
CA LEU A 256 14.27 -19.14 -12.29
C LEU A 256 12.96 -19.67 -11.71
N ARG A 257 12.76 -20.99 -11.67
CA ARG A 257 11.57 -21.61 -11.06
C ARG A 257 11.52 -21.43 -9.54
N PHE A 258 12.66 -21.50 -8.86
CA PHE A 258 12.74 -21.29 -7.41
C PHE A 258 12.43 -19.84 -7.00
N VAL A 259 12.75 -18.88 -7.88
CA VAL A 259 12.58 -17.44 -7.66
C VAL A 259 11.38 -16.89 -8.45
N SER A 260 10.46 -17.77 -8.87
CA SER A 260 9.29 -17.41 -9.67
C SER A 260 8.32 -16.43 -8.97
N PRO A 261 8.19 -16.39 -7.63
CA PRO A 261 7.61 -15.24 -6.98
C PRO A 261 8.61 -14.09 -7.07
N SER A 262 8.28 -13.10 -7.90
CA SER A 262 9.09 -11.90 -8.00
C SER A 262 8.80 -10.95 -6.84
N VAL A 263 9.78 -10.14 -6.41
CA VAL A 263 9.51 -9.04 -5.46
C VAL A 263 8.38 -8.13 -5.97
N GLY A 264 8.31 -7.93 -7.28
CA GLY A 264 7.22 -7.18 -7.91
C GLY A 264 5.86 -7.83 -7.69
N ASN A 265 5.76 -9.16 -7.73
CA ASN A 265 4.48 -9.85 -7.49
C ASN A 265 4.00 -9.63 -6.05
N ILE A 266 4.90 -9.67 -5.08
CA ILE A 266 4.56 -9.42 -3.67
C ILE A 266 4.04 -7.99 -3.48
N ILE A 267 4.68 -7.01 -4.11
CA ILE A 267 4.21 -5.61 -4.09
C ILE A 267 2.84 -5.49 -4.76
N LEU A 268 2.63 -6.09 -5.93
CA LEU A 268 1.35 -6.05 -6.65
C LEU A 268 0.21 -6.71 -5.86
N HIS A 269 0.47 -7.84 -5.19
CA HIS A 269 -0.53 -8.46 -4.29
C HIS A 269 -0.82 -7.59 -3.06
N THR A 270 0.21 -6.96 -2.50
CA THR A 270 0.03 -6.02 -1.39
C THR A 270 -0.80 -4.80 -1.83
N GLN A 271 -0.57 -4.29 -3.04
CA GLN A 271 -1.37 -3.23 -3.64
C GLN A 271 -2.81 -3.66 -3.82
N TRP A 272 -3.05 -4.89 -4.29
CA TRP A 272 -4.40 -5.43 -4.38
C TRP A 272 -5.11 -5.44 -3.02
N CYS A 273 -4.42 -5.87 -1.95
CA CYS A 273 -4.97 -5.80 -0.59
C CYS A 273 -5.31 -4.36 -0.16
N ALA A 274 -4.47 -3.37 -0.49
CA ALA A 274 -4.78 -1.96 -0.23
C ALA A 274 -5.98 -1.47 -1.05
N VAL A 275 -6.07 -1.90 -2.31
CA VAL A 275 -7.15 -1.54 -3.24
C VAL A 275 -8.50 -2.09 -2.81
N LEU A 276 -8.56 -3.24 -2.11
CA LEU A 276 -9.80 -3.73 -1.51
C LEU A 276 -10.43 -2.69 -0.55
N GLY A 277 -9.60 -1.94 0.18
CA GLY A 277 -10.05 -0.83 1.03
C GLY A 277 -10.44 0.43 0.25
N MET A 278 -9.99 0.58 -0.99
CA MET A 278 -10.38 1.69 -1.87
C MET A 278 -11.74 1.45 -2.54
N ILE A 279 -12.18 0.19 -2.63
CA ILE A 279 -13.50 -0.15 -3.16
C ILE A 279 -14.58 0.31 -2.17
N ALA A 280 -15.57 1.07 -2.65
CA ALA A 280 -16.63 1.70 -1.87
C ALA A 280 -17.75 0.72 -1.46
N VAL A 281 -17.38 -0.49 -1.05
CA VAL A 281 -18.29 -1.44 -0.43
C VAL A 281 -18.41 -1.10 1.06
N ASN A 282 -19.57 -1.38 1.65
CA ASN A 282 -19.83 -1.22 3.08
C ASN A 282 -19.05 -2.28 3.88
N TRP A 283 -17.72 -2.15 3.89
CA TRP A 283 -16.86 -2.93 4.76
C TRP A 283 -17.18 -2.60 6.22
N PRO A 284 -17.09 -3.58 7.14
CA PRO A 284 -17.11 -3.24 8.55
C PRO A 284 -15.92 -2.32 8.86
N SER A 285 -16.12 -1.30 9.69
CA SER A 285 -15.14 -0.22 9.84
C SER A 285 -13.76 -0.69 10.32
N PHE A 286 -13.67 -1.83 11.03
CA PHE A 286 -12.38 -2.43 11.42
C PHE A 286 -11.49 -2.84 10.23
N ALA A 287 -12.08 -3.03 9.05
CA ALA A 287 -11.35 -3.42 7.84
C ALA A 287 -10.45 -2.30 7.31
N TYR A 288 -10.81 -1.02 7.50
CA TYR A 288 -9.99 0.10 7.02
C TYR A 288 -8.63 0.19 7.74
N PRO A 289 -8.55 0.08 9.09
CA PRO A 289 -7.27 -0.11 9.80
C PRO A 289 -6.45 -1.30 9.34
N PHE A 290 -7.10 -2.39 8.93
CA PHE A 290 -6.43 -3.54 8.35
C PHE A 290 -5.83 -3.22 6.97
N PHE A 291 -6.62 -2.60 6.08
CA PHE A 291 -6.16 -2.19 4.75
C PHE A 291 -5.05 -1.14 4.81
N ASN A 292 -5.08 -0.23 5.78
CA ASN A 292 -4.05 0.79 6.02
C ASN A 292 -2.63 0.18 6.10
N GLN A 293 -2.50 -1.04 6.65
CA GLN A 293 -1.21 -1.73 6.77
C GLN A 293 -0.58 -2.12 5.42
N PHE A 294 -1.35 -2.10 4.32
CA PHE A 294 -0.88 -2.42 2.98
C PHE A 294 -0.70 -1.19 2.07
N VAL A 295 -1.15 -0.02 2.52
CA VAL A 295 -1.22 1.21 1.73
C VAL A 295 0.16 1.75 1.29
N TRP A 296 1.23 1.42 2.03
CA TRP A 296 2.61 1.75 1.66
C TRP A 296 2.99 1.27 0.24
N SER A 297 2.37 0.17 -0.21
CA SER A 297 2.59 -0.39 -1.55
C SER A 297 2.06 0.50 -2.67
N SER A 298 1.18 1.46 -2.35
CA SER A 298 0.63 2.51 -3.24
C SER A 298 1.28 3.89 -3.04
N LEU A 299 2.40 3.96 -2.30
CA LEU A 299 3.12 5.20 -1.96
C LEU A 299 2.27 6.21 -1.18
N LEU A 300 1.41 5.72 -0.31
CA LEU A 300 0.60 6.52 0.59
C LEU A 300 1.09 6.26 2.02
N PHE A 301 1.20 7.33 2.79
CA PHE A 301 1.73 7.33 4.16
C PHE A 301 1.00 8.40 4.98
N ASN A 302 1.12 8.36 6.31
CA ASN A 302 0.64 9.41 7.20
C ASN A 302 1.53 10.68 7.15
N VAL A 303 1.84 11.16 5.94
CA VAL A 303 2.61 12.37 5.68
C VAL A 303 1.96 13.08 4.49
N SER A 304 1.37 14.26 4.71
CA SER A 304 0.94 15.11 3.60
C SER A 304 2.13 15.90 3.06
N LEU A 305 2.25 15.97 1.74
CA LEU A 305 3.29 16.78 1.07
C LEU A 305 2.83 18.21 0.78
N THR A 306 1.53 18.47 0.88
CA THR A 306 0.86 19.71 0.47
C THR A 306 0.43 20.55 1.67
N THR A 307 0.06 19.89 2.78
CA THR A 307 -0.45 20.56 3.98
C THR A 307 0.26 20.05 5.24
N SER A 308 0.29 20.87 6.28
CA SER A 308 0.77 20.46 7.63
C SER A 308 -0.33 19.84 8.49
N ASP A 309 -1.57 19.82 8.00
CA ASP A 309 -2.73 19.41 8.76
C ASP A 309 -2.96 17.92 8.53
N HIS A 310 -2.89 17.15 9.62
CA HIS A 310 -3.17 15.72 9.61
C HIS A 310 -4.60 15.46 10.07
N VAL A 311 -5.22 14.45 9.47
CA VAL A 311 -6.46 13.90 9.99
C VAL A 311 -6.08 12.87 11.04
N ASP A 312 -6.49 13.07 12.28
CA ASP A 312 -6.35 12.05 13.31
C ASP A 312 -7.62 11.18 13.28
N PRO A 313 -7.51 9.86 12.98
CA PRO A 313 -8.67 8.97 12.93
C PRO A 313 -9.34 8.74 14.30
N LEU A 314 -8.69 9.16 15.39
CA LEU A 314 -9.23 9.17 16.74
C LEU A 314 -9.61 10.57 17.21
N ALA A 315 -9.47 11.61 16.37
CA ALA A 315 -9.99 12.93 16.72
C ALA A 315 -11.49 12.98 16.46
N THR A 316 -12.22 13.48 17.45
CA THR A 316 -13.65 13.75 17.37
C THR A 316 -13.90 15.24 17.30
N GLU A 317 -15.03 15.64 16.75
CA GLU A 317 -15.51 17.02 16.82
C GLU A 317 -15.76 17.45 18.28
N GLU A 318 -15.73 18.77 18.53
CA GLU A 318 -16.05 19.29 19.86
C GLU A 318 -17.49 18.92 20.24
N LEU A 319 -17.64 18.32 21.43
CA LEU A 319 -18.91 17.80 21.91
C LEU A 319 -19.94 18.92 22.09
N SER A 320 -20.80 19.10 21.08
CA SER A 320 -21.94 20.02 21.13
C SER A 320 -23.21 19.27 21.53
N ILE A 321 -23.49 19.16 22.82
CA ILE A 321 -24.74 18.58 23.31
C ILE A 321 -25.84 19.65 23.29
N PRO A 322 -27.02 19.37 22.73
CA PRO A 322 -28.16 20.26 22.83
C PRO A 322 -28.60 20.50 24.28
N SER A 323 -28.87 21.75 24.65
CA SER A 323 -29.51 22.06 25.93
C SER A 323 -30.88 21.34 26.04
N PRO A 324 -31.31 20.92 27.25
CA PRO A 324 -30.75 21.21 28.58
C PRO A 324 -29.80 20.13 29.15
N PHE A 325 -29.35 19.16 28.37
CA PHE A 325 -28.62 18.00 28.90
C PHE A 325 -27.14 18.25 29.15
N ASP A 326 -26.56 19.27 28.55
CA ASP A 326 -25.13 19.63 28.60
C ASP A 326 -24.51 19.62 30.02
N THR A 327 -25.27 20.06 31.02
CA THR A 327 -24.84 20.09 32.43
C THR A 327 -24.86 18.73 33.13
N LEU A 328 -25.66 17.77 32.64
CA LEU A 328 -25.93 16.50 33.33
C LEU A 328 -24.93 15.38 32.97
N LEU A 329 -24.20 15.50 31.86
CA LEU A 329 -23.36 14.41 31.34
C LEU A 329 -22.07 14.13 32.11
N PHE A 330 -21.54 15.08 32.88
CA PHE A 330 -20.20 14.96 33.49
C PHE A 330 -20.20 14.98 35.02
N GLU A 331 -21.32 15.29 35.66
CA GLU A 331 -21.34 15.53 37.11
C GLU A 331 -21.49 14.24 37.92
N ASN A 332 -22.36 13.32 37.49
CA ASN A 332 -22.70 12.14 38.28
C ASN A 332 -22.45 10.83 37.55
N SER A 333 -21.46 10.07 38.02
CA SER A 333 -21.10 8.73 37.52
C SER A 333 -22.22 7.67 37.56
N THR A 334 -23.25 7.87 38.39
CA THR A 334 -24.41 6.95 38.45
C THR A 334 -25.54 7.35 37.51
N SER A 335 -25.43 8.51 36.84
CA SER A 335 -26.42 8.96 35.86
C SER A 335 -26.36 8.07 34.60
N PRO A 336 -27.51 7.71 34.00
CA PRO A 336 -27.51 6.99 32.73
C PRO A 336 -26.86 7.80 31.60
N LEU A 337 -26.84 9.15 31.69
CA LEU A 337 -26.18 10.04 30.73
C LEU A 337 -24.70 10.31 31.01
N TYR A 338 -24.12 9.65 32.01
CA TYR A 338 -22.74 9.93 32.38
C TYR A 338 -21.75 9.55 31.28
N LEU A 339 -20.88 10.50 30.94
CA LEU A 339 -19.70 10.33 30.10
C LEU A 339 -18.44 10.68 30.90
N ASN A 340 -17.38 9.93 30.68
CA ASN A 340 -16.11 10.13 31.37
C ASN A 340 -15.23 11.11 30.58
N ARG A 341 -14.86 12.26 31.17
CA ARG A 341 -14.01 13.25 30.51
C ARG A 341 -12.55 12.84 30.38
N ASP A 342 -12.09 11.93 31.23
CA ASP A 342 -10.68 11.52 31.31
C ASP A 342 -10.40 10.23 30.51
N ALA A 343 -11.43 9.63 29.92
CA ALA A 343 -11.27 8.41 29.13
C ALA A 343 -10.60 8.71 27.77
N PRO A 344 -9.59 7.92 27.36
CA PRO A 344 -8.93 8.09 26.06
C PRO A 344 -9.89 7.74 24.92
N ASN A 345 -9.83 8.49 23.82
CA ASN A 345 -10.59 8.10 22.64
C ASN A 345 -9.91 6.92 21.94
N ASN A 346 -10.60 5.79 21.93
CA ASN A 346 -10.16 4.57 21.26
C ASN A 346 -11.18 4.11 20.23
N LEU A 347 -12.18 4.94 19.90
CA LEU A 347 -13.18 4.60 18.90
C LEU A 347 -12.81 5.29 17.59
N LEU A 348 -12.87 4.52 16.51
CA LEU A 348 -12.61 5.03 15.18
C LEU A 348 -13.74 5.99 14.79
N ASP A 349 -13.38 7.23 14.53
CA ASP A 349 -14.29 8.17 13.89
C ASP A 349 -14.20 7.99 12.38
N ASN A 350 -15.33 7.65 11.76
CA ASN A 350 -15.46 7.57 10.31
C ASN A 350 -15.98 8.90 9.72
N GLY A 351 -16.04 9.95 10.54
CA GLY A 351 -16.63 11.23 10.19
C GLY A 351 -18.16 11.16 10.09
N ASP A 352 -18.75 12.30 9.75
CA ASP A 352 -20.19 12.59 9.79
C ASP A 352 -21.01 11.94 8.65
N VAL A 353 -20.67 10.70 8.27
CA VAL A 353 -21.26 10.08 7.07
C VAL A 353 -21.74 8.67 7.38
N SER A 354 -23.06 8.53 7.39
CA SER A 354 -23.82 7.30 7.20
C SER A 354 -23.48 6.52 5.91
N HIS A 355 -22.49 6.96 5.11
CA HIS A 355 -22.16 6.48 3.77
C HIS A 355 -20.68 6.66 3.34
N ALA A 356 -19.74 7.06 4.20
CA ALA A 356 -18.33 7.13 3.80
C ALA A 356 -17.77 5.70 3.71
N ALA A 357 -17.68 5.19 2.48
CA ALA A 357 -17.07 3.90 2.15
C ALA A 357 -16.01 4.09 1.05
N GLY A 358 -14.97 3.26 1.08
CA GLY A 358 -13.95 3.22 0.03
C GLY A 358 -12.80 4.18 0.30
N LEU A 359 -12.44 5.01 -0.69
CA LEU A 359 -11.27 5.89 -0.57
C LEU A 359 -11.41 6.91 0.56
N ASP A 360 -12.60 7.44 0.82
CA ASP A 360 -12.83 8.45 1.85
C ASP A 360 -12.52 7.90 3.25
N SER A 361 -13.09 6.75 3.62
CA SER A 361 -12.83 6.11 4.91
C SER A 361 -11.40 5.60 5.02
N LEU A 362 -10.83 5.10 3.93
CA LEU A 362 -9.42 4.70 3.91
C LEU A 362 -8.49 5.90 4.13
N ALA A 363 -8.77 7.06 3.52
CA ALA A 363 -7.99 8.28 3.69
C ALA A 363 -7.91 8.73 5.15
N GLN A 364 -9.05 8.69 5.84
CA GLN A 364 -9.16 9.04 7.26
C GLN A 364 -8.25 8.16 8.13
N VAL A 365 -8.26 6.85 7.90
CA VAL A 365 -7.41 5.91 8.66
C VAL A 365 -5.92 6.04 8.30
N ILE A 366 -5.59 6.40 7.06
CA ILE A 366 -4.21 6.74 6.67
C ILE A 366 -3.73 8.01 7.38
N GLY A 367 -4.65 8.90 7.76
CA GLY A 367 -4.36 10.21 8.32
C GLY A 367 -4.17 11.31 7.27
N LEU A 368 -4.72 11.10 6.08
CA LEU A 368 -4.67 12.06 4.97
C LEU A 368 -6.07 12.61 4.67
N LYS A 369 -6.13 13.88 4.28
CA LYS A 369 -7.34 14.43 3.66
C LYS A 369 -7.55 13.74 2.30
N LYS A 370 -8.80 13.52 1.93
CA LYS A 370 -9.17 12.87 0.66
C LYS A 370 -8.57 13.54 -0.58
N ASP A 371 -8.41 14.87 -0.54
CA ASP A 371 -7.90 15.66 -1.66
C ASP A 371 -6.37 15.56 -1.84
N ASP A 372 -5.65 15.07 -0.82
CA ASP A 372 -4.19 14.95 -0.80
C ASP A 372 -3.69 13.57 -1.28
N LEU A 373 -4.57 12.57 -1.41
CA LEU A 373 -4.21 11.20 -1.76
C LEU A 373 -3.45 11.12 -3.10
N PHE A 374 -4.00 11.74 -4.15
CA PHE A 374 -3.36 11.79 -5.48
C PHE A 374 -2.00 12.48 -5.43
N GLY A 375 -1.96 13.66 -4.80
CA GLY A 375 -0.76 14.48 -4.72
C GLY A 375 0.39 13.75 -4.05
N CYS A 376 0.13 13.09 -2.91
CA CYS A 376 1.14 12.35 -2.16
C CYS A 376 1.70 11.17 -2.96
N SER A 377 0.83 10.32 -3.50
CA SER A 377 1.26 9.12 -4.24
C SER A 377 2.05 9.46 -5.51
N VAL A 378 1.55 10.38 -6.34
CA VAL A 378 2.22 10.73 -7.60
C VAL A 378 3.51 11.51 -7.35
N ALA A 379 3.55 12.42 -6.38
CA ALA A 379 4.78 13.13 -6.05
C ALA A 379 5.87 12.18 -5.55
N LEU A 380 5.54 11.18 -4.72
CA LEU A 380 6.48 10.15 -4.29
C LEU A 380 6.93 9.26 -5.45
N ALA A 381 6.03 8.88 -6.36
CA ALA A 381 6.39 8.11 -7.56
C ALA A 381 7.39 8.89 -8.44
N LEU A 382 7.14 10.19 -8.66
CA LEU A 382 8.04 11.08 -9.41
C LEU A 382 9.37 11.31 -8.67
N ALA A 383 9.36 11.40 -7.33
CA ALA A 383 10.58 11.50 -6.53
C ALA A 383 11.44 10.24 -6.69
N ILE A 384 10.83 9.04 -6.65
CA ILE A 384 11.54 7.77 -6.90
C ILE A 384 12.09 7.76 -8.33
N ALA A 385 11.32 8.21 -9.33
CA ALA A 385 11.81 8.33 -10.70
C ALA A 385 13.03 9.27 -10.80
N ALA A 386 12.99 10.43 -10.12
CA ALA A 386 14.09 11.38 -10.06
C ALA A 386 15.34 10.77 -9.41
N VAL A 387 15.18 10.03 -8.30
CA VAL A 387 16.28 9.29 -7.65
C VAL A 387 16.89 8.26 -8.59
N LEU A 388 16.07 7.48 -9.31
CA LEU A 388 16.57 6.51 -10.30
C LEU A 388 17.37 7.19 -11.43
N ILE A 389 16.93 8.36 -11.89
CA ILE A 389 17.64 9.16 -12.90
C ILE A 389 18.98 9.63 -12.33
N VAL A 390 19.00 10.22 -11.13
CA VAL A 390 20.21 10.72 -10.48
C VAL A 390 21.22 9.60 -10.24
N VAL A 391 20.79 8.45 -9.69
CA VAL A 391 21.66 7.30 -9.48
C VAL A 391 22.21 6.77 -10.80
N SER A 392 21.39 6.71 -11.85
CA SER A 392 21.85 6.28 -13.18
C SER A 392 22.86 7.25 -13.79
N LEU A 393 22.66 8.57 -13.57
CA LEU A 393 23.62 9.59 -13.98
C LEU A 393 24.93 9.47 -13.20
N LEU A 394 24.89 9.22 -11.89
CA LEU A 394 26.08 8.99 -11.07
C LEU A 394 26.86 7.74 -11.51
N LEU A 395 26.17 6.63 -11.80
CA LEU A 395 26.82 5.43 -12.33
C LEU A 395 27.47 5.69 -13.69
N TRP A 396 26.79 6.45 -14.55
CA TRP A 396 27.33 6.86 -15.85
C TRP A 396 28.55 7.79 -15.69
N THR A 397 28.54 8.75 -14.76
CA THR A 397 29.69 9.64 -14.54
C THR A 397 30.89 8.91 -13.95
N ILE A 398 30.67 7.98 -13.01
CA ILE A 398 31.74 7.14 -12.43
C ILE A 398 32.39 6.27 -13.50
N ASP A 399 31.59 5.58 -14.33
CA ASP A 399 32.12 4.74 -15.42
C ASP A 399 32.87 5.60 -16.47
N SER A 400 32.33 6.78 -16.78
CA SER A 400 32.96 7.75 -17.69
C SER A 400 34.32 8.19 -17.16
N MET A 401 34.39 8.54 -15.88
CA MET A 401 35.63 8.91 -15.19
C MET A 401 36.61 7.75 -15.12
N GLY A 402 36.14 6.52 -14.83
CA GLY A 402 36.96 5.31 -14.81
C GLY A 402 37.62 5.04 -16.16
N MET A 403 36.89 5.17 -17.27
CA MET A 403 37.44 4.99 -18.61
C MET A 403 38.47 6.08 -18.99
N LEU A 404 38.31 7.29 -18.48
CA LEU A 404 39.27 8.39 -18.67
C LEU A 404 40.55 8.20 -17.84
N LEU A 405 40.44 7.72 -16.60
CA LEU A 405 41.57 7.52 -15.68
C LEU A 405 42.40 6.26 -15.99
N TRP A 406 41.74 5.14 -16.31
CA TRP A 406 42.43 3.86 -16.57
C TRP A 406 43.37 3.94 -17.79
N LYS A 407 43.01 4.71 -18.82
CA LYS A 407 43.85 4.89 -20.01
C LYS A 407 45.06 5.79 -19.77
N ARG A 408 45.01 6.72 -18.80
CA ARG A 408 46.21 7.48 -18.39
C ARG A 408 47.25 6.55 -17.76
N HIS A 409 46.83 5.59 -16.94
CA HIS A 409 47.72 4.58 -16.36
C HIS A 409 48.22 3.54 -17.38
N ALA A 410 47.38 3.08 -18.31
CA ALA A 410 47.80 2.12 -19.34
C ALA A 410 48.80 2.72 -20.36
N ASN A 411 48.69 4.01 -20.67
CA ASN A 411 49.68 4.71 -21.49
C ASN A 411 50.99 4.96 -20.73
N LYS A 412 50.93 5.31 -19.45
CA LYS A 412 52.12 5.51 -18.60
C LYS A 412 52.95 4.22 -18.47
N GLY A 413 52.30 3.07 -18.24
CA GLY A 413 52.98 1.76 -18.21
C GLY A 413 53.52 1.28 -19.57
N ARG A 414 53.04 1.85 -20.69
CA ARG A 414 53.55 1.57 -22.05
C ARG A 414 54.75 2.45 -22.39
N GLU A 415 54.80 3.68 -21.88
CA GLU A 415 55.98 4.55 -21.94
C GLU A 415 57.13 3.95 -21.11
N ASP A 416 56.85 3.50 -19.88
CA ASP A 416 57.85 2.84 -19.01
C ASP A 416 58.42 1.55 -19.65
N ARG A 417 57.59 0.71 -20.28
CA ARG A 417 58.06 -0.47 -21.03
C ARG A 417 58.83 -0.13 -22.30
N SER A 418 58.50 0.98 -22.97
CA SER A 418 59.25 1.42 -24.15
C SER A 418 60.62 1.98 -23.79
N LEU A 419 60.78 2.53 -22.58
CA LEU A 419 62.05 2.99 -22.02
C LEU A 419 62.92 1.80 -21.60
N VAL A 420 62.32 0.77 -20.99
CA VAL A 420 63.01 -0.50 -20.67
C VAL A 420 63.44 -1.27 -21.94
N ASN A 421 62.62 -1.30 -23.00
CA ASN A 421 63.01 -1.93 -24.27
C ASN A 421 64.11 -1.15 -25.04
N ARG A 422 64.24 0.17 -24.85
CA ARG A 422 65.36 0.95 -25.42
C ARG A 422 66.66 0.79 -24.63
N LEU A 423 66.56 0.46 -23.34
CA LEU A 423 67.72 0.11 -22.50
C LEU A 423 68.14 -1.37 -22.64
N SER A 424 67.26 -2.22 -23.20
CA SER A 424 67.51 -3.65 -23.43
C SER A 424 68.06 -3.98 -24.84
N MET A 425 68.22 -3.00 -25.75
CA MET A 425 68.80 -3.20 -27.08
C MET A 425 70.33 -3.02 -27.11
N THR A 426 71.01 -3.38 -26.03
CA THR A 426 72.46 -3.61 -26.01
C THR A 426 72.71 -4.94 -25.30
N ASN A 427 72.59 -6.04 -26.04
CA ASN A 427 73.47 -7.19 -25.95
C ASN A 427 73.06 -8.29 -26.93
N THR A 428 73.94 -8.47 -27.93
CA THR A 428 74.41 -9.72 -28.53
C THR A 428 73.42 -10.71 -29.16
N ALA A 429 73.59 -10.84 -30.48
CA ALA A 429 73.22 -11.96 -31.31
C ALA A 429 73.87 -13.28 -30.85
N SER A 430 73.18 -14.39 -31.07
CA SER A 430 73.73 -15.61 -31.71
C SER A 430 72.63 -16.64 -31.93
N ASP A 431 72.80 -17.34 -33.04
CA ASP A 431 72.00 -18.44 -33.59
C ASP A 431 71.75 -19.60 -32.63
N VAL A 432 70.76 -20.45 -32.95
CA VAL A 432 70.97 -21.88 -33.31
C VAL A 432 69.61 -22.60 -33.44
N SER A 433 69.55 -23.41 -34.49
CA SER A 433 68.46 -24.26 -34.99
C SER A 433 68.37 -25.63 -34.30
N VAL A 434 67.39 -26.43 -34.74
CA VAL A 434 67.37 -27.92 -34.79
C VAL A 434 66.40 -28.67 -33.84
N LEU A 435 65.35 -29.23 -34.50
CA LEU A 435 64.75 -30.58 -34.46
C LEU A 435 64.57 -31.37 -33.14
N GLY A 436 63.41 -32.03 -33.02
CA GLY A 436 63.24 -33.16 -32.09
C GLY A 436 61.81 -33.71 -32.00
N ASN A 437 61.60 -34.84 -32.66
CA ASN A 437 60.36 -35.62 -32.84
C ASN A 437 59.98 -36.45 -31.59
N GLY A 438 58.72 -36.88 -31.43
CA GLY A 438 58.34 -37.86 -30.39
C GLY A 438 56.84 -38.18 -30.25
N ASN A 439 56.38 -39.22 -30.94
CA ASN A 439 55.08 -39.87 -30.84
C ASN A 439 54.80 -40.50 -29.45
N PHE A 440 53.55 -40.47 -28.98
CA PHE A 440 52.96 -41.57 -28.20
C PHE A 440 51.43 -41.66 -28.34
N ASN A 441 50.94 -42.79 -28.85
CA ASN A 441 49.54 -43.16 -28.97
C ASN A 441 49.02 -43.81 -27.68
N ARG A 442 47.77 -43.52 -27.30
CA ARG A 442 46.93 -44.51 -26.58
C ARG A 442 45.44 -44.29 -26.84
N HIS A 443 44.83 -45.27 -27.51
CA HIS A 443 43.39 -45.44 -27.63
C HIS A 443 42.78 -45.95 -26.31
N LYS A 444 41.61 -45.43 -25.94
CA LYS A 444 40.56 -46.18 -25.26
C LYS A 444 39.20 -45.62 -25.68
N SER A 445 38.35 -46.50 -26.19
CA SER A 445 36.97 -46.24 -26.59
C SER A 445 36.05 -46.64 -25.45
N GLU A 446 35.08 -45.80 -25.10
CA GLU A 446 33.81 -46.23 -24.50
C GLU A 446 32.73 -45.20 -24.87
N GLN A 447 31.64 -45.71 -25.40
CA GLN A 447 30.45 -44.99 -25.85
C GLN A 447 29.65 -44.49 -24.65
N ASP A 448 29.31 -43.21 -24.63
CA ASP A 448 28.15 -42.71 -23.90
C ASP A 448 27.45 -41.61 -24.73
N LEU A 449 26.12 -41.69 -24.72
CA LEU A 449 25.18 -40.97 -25.57
C LEU A 449 25.42 -39.45 -25.64
N THR A 450 25.68 -38.95 -26.84
CA THR A 450 25.71 -37.51 -27.14
C THR A 450 24.29 -36.98 -27.34
N LEU A 451 23.74 -36.30 -26.33
CA LEU A 451 22.75 -35.23 -26.54
C LEU A 451 23.48 -34.03 -27.18
N PRO A 452 22.86 -33.31 -28.14
CA PRO A 452 23.55 -32.24 -28.86
C PRO A 452 23.86 -31.08 -27.90
N GLN A 453 25.12 -30.99 -27.47
CA GLN A 453 25.69 -29.78 -26.91
C GLN A 453 25.73 -28.74 -28.02
N THR A 454 24.83 -27.77 -27.98
CA THR A 454 24.99 -26.53 -28.73
C THR A 454 26.27 -25.85 -28.23
N ASN A 455 27.32 -25.96 -29.04
CA ASN A 455 28.59 -25.27 -28.88
C ASN A 455 28.40 -23.75 -29.11
N ASP A 456 27.61 -23.08 -28.27
CA ASP A 456 27.52 -21.62 -28.24
C ASP A 456 28.60 -21.04 -27.33
N SER A 457 29.85 -21.34 -27.66
CA SER A 457 31.02 -20.56 -27.23
C SER A 457 31.20 -19.29 -28.09
N SER A 458 30.27 -19.01 -28.99
CA SER A 458 30.26 -17.86 -29.91
C SER A 458 29.71 -16.57 -29.27
N THR A 459 28.92 -16.67 -28.19
CA THR A 459 28.26 -15.51 -27.56
C THR A 459 29.16 -14.71 -26.60
N PHE A 460 30.28 -15.28 -26.14
CA PHE A 460 31.25 -14.55 -25.31
C PHE A 460 32.27 -13.71 -26.12
N LYS A 461 32.40 -13.94 -27.43
CA LYS A 461 33.28 -13.13 -28.29
C LYS A 461 32.77 -11.70 -28.53
N ARG A 462 31.53 -11.37 -28.13
CA ARG A 462 30.91 -10.06 -28.44
C ARG A 462 31.12 -8.96 -27.39
N PHE A 463 31.79 -9.27 -26.27
CA PHE A 463 32.35 -8.27 -25.36
C PHE A 463 33.84 -7.99 -25.60
N GLN A 464 34.43 -8.57 -26.65
CA GLN A 464 35.59 -7.96 -27.26
C GLN A 464 35.08 -6.82 -28.15
N THR A 465 35.32 -5.60 -27.71
CA THR A 465 35.49 -4.51 -28.67
C THR A 465 36.42 -5.05 -29.75
N LYS A 466 35.93 -5.20 -30.99
CA LYS A 466 36.81 -5.34 -32.14
C LYS A 466 37.72 -4.12 -32.09
N TYR A 467 38.92 -4.28 -31.54
CA TYR A 467 40.04 -3.43 -31.89
C TYR A 467 40.30 -3.73 -33.36
N SER A 468 39.56 -3.02 -34.21
CA SER A 468 40.01 -2.77 -35.57
C SER A 468 41.39 -2.17 -35.43
N ASN A 469 42.39 -2.94 -35.84
CA ASN A 469 43.79 -2.53 -35.88
C ASN A 469 43.93 -1.58 -37.07
N ASN A 470 43.25 -0.42 -36.99
CA ASN A 470 43.38 0.64 -37.97
C ASN A 470 44.44 1.60 -37.43
N ASN A 471 45.65 1.43 -37.94
CA ASN A 471 46.88 2.03 -37.41
C ASN A 471 47.01 3.55 -37.64
N ASN A 472 45.95 4.25 -38.04
CA ASN A 472 46.04 5.65 -38.43
C ASN A 472 45.04 6.51 -37.63
N ASN A 473 45.60 7.30 -36.70
CA ASN A 473 45.09 8.51 -36.04
C ASN A 473 45.07 8.43 -34.51
N ALA A 474 46.24 8.63 -33.90
CA ALA A 474 46.42 9.02 -32.51
C ALA A 474 45.95 10.47 -32.23
N ARG A 475 44.75 10.86 -32.69
CA ARG A 475 44.13 12.15 -32.34
C ARG A 475 43.01 11.94 -31.32
N SER A 476 43.45 11.94 -30.06
CA SER A 476 42.73 12.09 -28.80
C SER A 476 41.83 10.92 -28.35
N GLY A 477 42.39 10.02 -27.53
CA GLY A 477 41.62 9.01 -26.79
C GLY A 477 40.48 9.61 -25.94
N PHE A 478 40.59 10.89 -25.57
CA PHE A 478 39.53 11.68 -24.94
C PHE A 478 38.28 11.82 -25.82
N ARG A 479 38.43 12.19 -27.11
CA ARG A 479 37.28 12.31 -28.02
C ARG A 479 36.61 10.96 -28.25
N ARG A 480 37.38 9.86 -28.30
CA ARG A 480 36.84 8.50 -28.42
C ARG A 480 36.10 8.04 -27.16
N ALA A 481 36.62 8.30 -25.96
CA ALA A 481 35.94 7.98 -24.70
C ALA A 481 34.63 8.75 -24.55
N ILE A 482 34.63 10.05 -24.88
CA ILE A 482 33.40 10.86 -24.95
C ILE A 482 32.42 10.26 -25.96
N TRP A 483 32.88 9.83 -27.12
CA TRP A 483 32.05 9.18 -28.13
C TRP A 483 31.44 7.85 -27.65
N GLU A 484 32.20 7.04 -26.90
CA GLU A 484 31.74 5.78 -26.32
C GLU A 484 30.70 5.98 -25.19
N MET A 485 30.73 7.12 -24.49
CA MET A 485 29.81 7.49 -23.40
C MET A 485 28.59 8.32 -23.82
N ARG A 486 28.49 8.79 -25.07
CA ARG A 486 27.26 9.43 -25.58
C ARG A 486 26.06 8.47 -25.46
N LEU A 487 24.84 9.02 -25.43
CA LEU A 487 23.58 8.27 -25.34
C LEU A 487 23.38 7.21 -26.45
N GLY A 488 24.10 7.33 -27.58
CA GLY A 488 24.15 6.32 -28.65
C GLY A 488 25.45 5.50 -28.71
N GLY A 489 26.41 5.78 -27.83
CA GLY A 489 27.70 5.12 -27.73
C GLY A 489 27.61 3.71 -27.14
N ALA A 490 28.72 2.98 -27.16
CA ALA A 490 28.74 1.57 -26.75
C ALA A 490 28.41 1.38 -25.26
N SER A 491 29.01 2.19 -24.37
CA SER A 491 28.77 2.14 -22.93
C SER A 491 27.64 3.09 -22.53
N GLY A 492 27.62 4.34 -23.03
CA GLY A 492 26.57 5.30 -22.71
C GLY A 492 25.16 4.82 -23.11
N GLY A 493 25.04 4.15 -24.25
CA GLY A 493 23.78 3.53 -24.68
C GLY A 493 23.36 2.34 -23.83
N PHE A 494 24.26 1.69 -23.09
CA PHE A 494 23.92 0.63 -22.13
C PHE A 494 23.29 1.24 -20.86
N HIS A 495 23.92 2.26 -20.27
CA HIS A 495 23.39 3.00 -19.11
C HIS A 495 22.01 3.62 -19.40
N TRP A 496 21.83 4.20 -20.59
CA TRP A 496 20.53 4.73 -21.00
C TRP A 496 19.44 3.65 -21.06
N LYS A 497 19.77 2.46 -21.57
CA LYS A 497 18.83 1.34 -21.66
C LYS A 497 18.53 0.73 -20.29
N LEU A 498 19.51 0.76 -19.38
CA LEU A 498 19.32 0.39 -17.97
C LEU A 498 18.33 1.33 -17.28
N LEU A 499 18.55 2.65 -17.40
CA LEU A 499 17.64 3.66 -16.87
C LEU A 499 16.23 3.48 -17.42
N GLN A 500 16.09 3.30 -18.74
CA GLN A 500 14.80 3.06 -19.37
C GLN A 500 14.09 1.82 -18.80
N GLY A 501 14.83 0.73 -18.57
CA GLY A 501 14.27 -0.47 -17.95
C GLY A 501 13.84 -0.27 -16.50
N ASN A 502 14.57 0.53 -15.73
CA ASN A 502 14.23 0.85 -14.34
C ASN A 502 13.00 1.76 -14.25
N LEU A 503 12.90 2.78 -15.11
CA LEU A 503 11.71 3.62 -15.22
C LEU A 503 10.48 2.81 -15.68
N LEU A 504 10.68 1.85 -16.59
CA LEU A 504 9.62 0.92 -16.98
C LEU A 504 9.16 0.06 -15.79
N ARG A 505 10.08 -0.47 -14.97
CA ARG A 505 9.69 -1.22 -13.75
C ARG A 505 8.89 -0.35 -12.78
N LEU A 506 9.29 0.91 -12.60
CA LEU A 506 8.57 1.85 -11.77
C LEU A 506 7.14 2.07 -12.29
N LEU A 507 6.98 2.25 -13.60
CA LEU A 507 5.67 2.31 -14.23
C LEU A 507 4.85 1.06 -13.94
N LEU A 508 5.41 -0.14 -14.18
CA LEU A 508 4.68 -1.39 -13.97
C LEU A 508 4.24 -1.59 -12.52
N LEU A 509 5.01 -1.11 -11.55
CA LEU A 509 4.67 -1.19 -10.13
C LEU A 509 3.58 -0.18 -9.74
N PHE A 510 3.58 1.04 -10.27
CA PHE A 510 2.68 2.10 -9.79
C PHE A 510 1.61 2.52 -10.80
N HIS A 511 1.50 1.85 -11.94
CA HIS A 511 0.48 2.12 -12.95
C HIS A 511 -0.93 2.06 -12.37
N PHE A 512 -1.24 1.03 -11.58
CA PHE A 512 -2.57 0.83 -11.03
C PHE A 512 -2.95 1.88 -9.96
N PRO A 513 -2.14 2.13 -8.90
CA PRO A 513 -2.41 3.23 -7.96
C PRO A 513 -2.52 4.61 -8.62
N VAL A 514 -1.66 4.91 -9.60
CA VAL A 514 -1.69 6.20 -10.31
C VAL A 514 -3.01 6.39 -11.05
N ILE A 515 -3.55 5.36 -11.69
CA ILE A 515 -4.85 5.46 -12.38
C ILE A 515 -5.97 5.68 -11.37
N ILE A 516 -6.07 4.84 -10.33
CA ILE A 516 -7.13 4.93 -9.31
C ILE A 516 -7.17 6.34 -8.74
N LEU A 517 -6.03 6.83 -8.25
CA LEU A 517 -5.96 8.12 -7.56
C LEU A 517 -6.13 9.31 -8.52
N SER A 518 -5.64 9.21 -9.76
CA SER A 518 -5.87 10.27 -10.76
C SER A 518 -7.35 10.37 -11.13
N VAL A 519 -8.03 9.23 -11.33
CA VAL A 519 -9.46 9.23 -11.65
C VAL A 519 -10.28 9.69 -10.46
N TYR A 520 -9.93 9.25 -9.25
CA TYR A 520 -10.57 9.71 -8.03
C TYR A 520 -10.45 11.23 -7.86
N GLN A 521 -9.25 11.80 -8.04
CA GLN A 521 -9.06 13.26 -7.98
C GLN A 521 -9.93 14.03 -8.98
N LEU A 522 -10.12 13.47 -10.18
CA LEU A 522 -10.98 14.05 -11.21
C LEU A 522 -12.48 13.90 -10.92
N SER A 523 -12.85 12.96 -10.04
CA SER A 523 -14.22 12.73 -9.59
C SER A 523 -14.63 13.63 -8.42
N LEU A 524 -13.67 14.25 -7.73
CA LEU A 524 -13.94 15.18 -6.63
C LEU A 524 -14.61 16.45 -7.17
N ASN A 525 -15.71 16.85 -6.52
CA ASN A 525 -16.44 18.10 -6.83
C ASN A 525 -15.60 19.35 -6.51
N ASN A 526 -16.07 20.52 -6.97
CA ASN A 526 -15.38 21.83 -6.86
C ASN A 526 -14.97 22.25 -5.43
N ASP A 527 -15.52 21.64 -4.38
CA ASP A 527 -15.22 21.97 -2.98
C ASP A 527 -14.07 21.15 -2.39
N GLY A 528 -13.65 20.04 -3.03
CA GLY A 528 -12.57 19.17 -2.53
C GLY A 528 -11.20 19.49 -3.13
N ALA A 529 -11.10 19.53 -4.47
CA ALA A 529 -9.81 19.57 -5.14
C ALA A 529 -9.50 20.90 -5.84
N THR A 530 -8.26 21.40 -5.66
CA THR A 530 -7.81 22.61 -6.37
C THR A 530 -7.75 22.36 -7.89
N LYS A 531 -8.11 23.37 -8.70
CA LYS A 531 -8.05 23.29 -10.18
C LYS A 531 -6.68 22.86 -10.71
N VAL A 532 -5.61 23.22 -9.99
CA VAL A 532 -4.23 22.82 -10.31
C VAL A 532 -4.04 21.32 -10.08
N SER A 533 -4.54 20.79 -8.96
CA SER A 533 -4.50 19.35 -8.67
C SER A 533 -5.26 18.54 -9.72
N LEU A 534 -6.47 18.97 -10.13
CA LEU A 534 -7.21 18.33 -11.23
C LEU A 534 -6.42 18.34 -12.55
N ALA A 535 -5.77 19.45 -12.91
CA ALA A 535 -4.97 19.53 -14.12
C ALA A 535 -3.79 18.54 -14.08
N PHE A 536 -3.11 18.42 -12.94
CA PHE A 536 -2.04 17.44 -12.78
C PHE A 536 -2.55 16.00 -12.79
N ALA A 537 -3.73 15.73 -12.24
CA ALA A 537 -4.37 14.42 -12.30
C ALA A 537 -4.73 14.02 -13.74
N ALA A 538 -5.30 14.94 -14.52
CA ALA A 538 -5.54 14.72 -15.95
C ALA A 538 -4.25 14.45 -16.71
N LEU A 539 -3.18 15.22 -16.46
CA LEU A 539 -1.88 15.00 -17.07
C LEU A 539 -1.28 13.65 -16.67
N ALA A 540 -1.34 13.27 -15.40
CA ALA A 540 -0.86 11.98 -14.91
C ALA A 540 -1.61 10.82 -15.58
N LEU A 541 -2.94 10.90 -15.67
CA LEU A 541 -3.76 9.90 -16.35
C LEU A 541 -3.41 9.78 -17.85
N VAL A 542 -3.30 10.90 -18.55
CA VAL A 542 -2.96 10.92 -19.99
C VAL A 542 -1.56 10.41 -20.24
N PHE A 543 -0.55 10.89 -19.49
CA PHE A 543 0.84 10.56 -19.77
C PHE A 543 1.27 9.22 -19.17
N LEU A 544 0.96 8.96 -17.89
CA LEU A 544 1.39 7.75 -17.18
C LEU A 544 0.38 6.61 -17.35
N GLY A 545 -0.92 6.90 -17.40
CA GLY A 545 -1.97 5.89 -17.56
C GLY A 545 -2.19 5.43 -19.00
N LEU A 546 -2.02 6.30 -20.00
CA LEU A 546 -2.33 5.98 -21.40
C LEU A 546 -1.12 6.06 -22.33
N ALA A 547 -0.55 7.26 -22.51
CA ALA A 547 0.43 7.52 -23.56
C ALA A 547 1.72 6.69 -23.38
N PHE A 548 2.23 6.58 -22.15
CA PHE A 548 3.45 5.83 -21.89
C PHE A 548 3.27 4.31 -22.04
N PRO A 549 2.23 3.66 -21.45
CA PRO A 549 1.92 2.24 -21.74
C PRO A 549 1.75 1.95 -23.23
N ILE A 550 0.96 2.76 -23.95
CA ILE A 550 0.73 2.61 -25.40
C ILE A 550 2.04 2.75 -26.17
N TYR A 551 2.87 3.75 -25.85
CA TYR A 551 4.17 3.94 -26.48
C TYR A 551 5.06 2.70 -26.31
N VAL A 552 5.12 2.12 -25.10
CA VAL A 552 5.96 0.95 -24.86
C VAL A 552 5.40 -0.30 -25.54
N LEU A 553 4.08 -0.49 -25.56
CA LEU A 553 3.43 -1.58 -26.31
C LEU A 553 3.69 -1.50 -27.82
N ILE A 554 3.55 -0.30 -28.43
CA ILE A 554 3.87 -0.07 -29.85
C ILE A 554 5.34 -0.38 -30.11
N ARG A 555 6.23 -0.02 -29.19
CA ARG A 555 7.66 -0.29 -29.32
C ARG A 555 7.96 -1.79 -29.26
N VAL A 556 7.27 -2.52 -28.39
CA VAL A 556 7.39 -3.98 -28.27
C VAL A 556 6.84 -4.66 -29.52
N SER A 557 5.66 -4.27 -30.01
CA SER A 557 5.02 -4.86 -31.20
C SER A 557 5.80 -4.63 -32.49
N ARG A 558 6.44 -3.46 -32.65
CA ARG A 558 7.24 -3.13 -33.83
C ARG A 558 8.66 -3.70 -33.81
N THR A 559 9.10 -4.31 -32.70
CA THR A 559 10.46 -4.85 -32.61
C THR A 559 10.46 -6.34 -32.98
N PRO A 560 11.36 -6.82 -33.86
CA PRO A 560 11.41 -8.23 -34.24
C PRO A 560 11.65 -9.15 -33.04
N THR A 561 10.98 -10.31 -32.99
CA THR A 561 11.08 -11.29 -31.90
C THR A 561 12.52 -11.70 -31.60
N LEU A 562 13.32 -12.00 -32.64
CA LEU A 562 14.75 -12.32 -32.50
C LEU A 562 15.50 -11.21 -31.74
N LYS A 563 15.19 -9.95 -32.04
CA LYS A 563 15.82 -8.79 -31.40
C LYS A 563 15.31 -8.56 -29.97
N LEU A 564 14.10 -8.97 -29.63
CA LEU A 564 13.62 -8.95 -28.24
C LEU A 564 14.46 -9.91 -27.38
N TYR A 565 14.64 -11.15 -27.83
CA TYR A 565 15.24 -12.20 -26.98
C TYR A 565 16.76 -12.28 -27.05
N ASP A 566 17.40 -11.80 -28.14
CA ASP A 566 18.85 -11.91 -28.29
C ASP A 566 19.61 -10.62 -27.97
N ALA A 567 18.97 -9.46 -28.13
CA ALA A 567 19.67 -8.19 -27.98
C ALA A 567 19.65 -7.71 -26.53
N THR A 568 20.79 -7.82 -25.83
CA THR A 568 20.95 -7.42 -24.41
C THR A 568 20.41 -6.03 -24.09
N ARG A 569 20.64 -5.03 -24.97
CA ARG A 569 20.12 -3.66 -24.78
C ARG A 569 18.60 -3.55 -24.86
N THR A 570 17.98 -4.37 -25.70
CA THR A 570 16.52 -4.43 -25.83
C THR A 570 15.91 -5.10 -24.61
N ILE A 571 16.49 -6.21 -24.16
CA ILE A 571 16.10 -6.93 -22.94
C ILE A 571 16.24 -6.02 -21.72
N LEU A 572 17.33 -5.25 -21.63
CA LEU A 572 17.55 -4.38 -20.48
C LEU A 572 16.50 -3.28 -20.37
N ALA A 573 16.03 -2.74 -21.51
CA ALA A 573 15.07 -1.65 -21.55
C ALA A 573 13.60 -2.09 -21.56
N LEU A 574 13.28 -3.22 -22.21
CA LEU A 574 11.90 -3.68 -22.45
C LEU A 574 11.60 -5.04 -21.83
N GLY A 575 12.62 -5.77 -21.38
CA GLY A 575 12.47 -7.11 -20.80
C GLY A 575 11.43 -7.22 -19.69
N PRO A 576 11.21 -6.22 -18.80
CA PRO A 576 10.15 -6.29 -17.80
C PRO A 576 8.75 -6.63 -18.38
N LEU A 577 8.48 -6.26 -19.64
CA LEU A 577 7.18 -6.49 -20.29
C LEU A 577 7.01 -7.84 -21.00
N TYR A 578 8.07 -8.62 -21.22
CA TYR A 578 7.91 -9.86 -21.99
C TYR A 578 8.78 -11.01 -21.51
N SER A 579 9.80 -10.75 -20.70
CA SER A 579 10.75 -11.78 -20.26
C SER A 579 10.14 -12.88 -19.40
N VAL A 580 8.95 -12.63 -18.83
CA VAL A 580 8.19 -13.62 -18.04
C VAL A 580 7.33 -14.52 -18.94
N PHE A 581 7.02 -14.08 -20.16
CA PHE A 581 6.14 -14.81 -21.08
C PHE A 581 6.95 -15.65 -22.08
N ARG A 582 6.26 -16.64 -22.66
CA ARG A 582 6.85 -17.46 -23.73
C ARG A 582 7.08 -16.60 -24.99
N PRO A 583 8.12 -16.92 -25.79
CA PRO A 583 8.27 -16.35 -27.12
C PRO A 583 6.99 -16.52 -27.94
N GLY A 584 6.50 -15.42 -28.54
CA GLY A 584 5.17 -15.36 -29.18
C GLY A 584 4.17 -14.51 -28.40
N SER A 585 4.16 -14.58 -27.06
CA SER A 585 3.18 -13.89 -26.19
C SER A 585 3.71 -12.59 -25.58
N HIS A 586 4.59 -11.90 -26.29
CA HIS A 586 5.30 -10.71 -25.80
C HIS A 586 4.42 -9.46 -25.63
N LEU A 587 3.18 -9.48 -26.13
CA LEU A 587 2.18 -8.42 -25.95
C LEU A 587 1.18 -8.70 -24.83
N PHE A 588 1.34 -9.80 -24.07
CA PHE A 588 0.40 -10.18 -23.02
C PHE A 588 0.23 -9.10 -21.94
N TRP A 589 1.25 -8.26 -21.69
CA TRP A 589 1.12 -7.10 -20.81
C TRP A 589 0.08 -6.06 -21.23
N ALA A 590 -0.33 -6.03 -22.49
CA ALA A 590 -1.43 -5.17 -22.92
C ALA A 590 -2.71 -5.47 -22.13
N PHE A 591 -2.95 -6.75 -21.83
CA PHE A 591 -4.09 -7.18 -21.01
C PHE A 591 -4.03 -6.56 -19.60
N PHE A 592 -2.90 -6.66 -18.90
CA PHE A 592 -2.74 -6.07 -17.56
C PHE A 592 -2.90 -4.54 -17.56
N PHE A 593 -2.42 -3.84 -18.59
CA PHE A 593 -2.66 -2.40 -18.71
C PHE A 593 -4.14 -2.08 -18.90
N THR A 594 -4.85 -2.87 -19.72
CA THR A 594 -6.29 -2.71 -19.93
C THR A 594 -7.08 -3.02 -18.65
N GLN A 595 -6.75 -4.10 -17.94
CA GLN A 595 -7.37 -4.45 -16.67
C GLN A 595 -7.19 -3.33 -15.64
N ASN A 596 -5.94 -2.89 -15.40
CA ASN A 596 -5.63 -1.80 -14.49
C ASN A 596 -6.35 -0.49 -14.86
N LEU A 597 -6.56 -0.23 -16.17
CA LEU A 597 -7.28 0.95 -16.64
C LEU A 597 -8.77 0.85 -16.33
N ILE A 598 -9.41 -0.28 -16.64
CA ILE A 598 -10.84 -0.48 -16.41
C ILE A 598 -11.13 -0.44 -14.91
N GLU A 599 -10.43 -1.26 -14.12
CA GLU A 599 -10.60 -1.30 -12.67
C GLU A 599 -10.23 0.03 -12.02
N GLY A 600 -9.14 0.67 -12.46
CA GLY A 600 -8.73 1.95 -11.92
C GLY A 600 -9.75 3.06 -12.17
N ILE A 601 -10.40 3.07 -13.34
CA ILE A 601 -11.49 4.00 -13.63
C ILE A 601 -12.71 3.72 -12.75
N VAL A 602 -13.09 2.44 -12.61
CA VAL A 602 -14.26 2.03 -11.83
C VAL A 602 -14.08 2.36 -10.35
N ILE A 603 -12.93 2.01 -9.78
CA ILE A 603 -12.60 2.30 -8.38
C ILE A 603 -12.51 3.82 -8.19
N GLY A 604 -11.81 4.55 -9.06
CA GLY A 604 -11.65 6.00 -8.90
C GLY A 604 -12.96 6.79 -9.03
N ALA A 605 -13.78 6.51 -10.04
CA ALA A 605 -14.94 7.34 -10.38
C ALA A 605 -16.26 6.89 -9.76
N ALA A 606 -16.46 5.60 -9.50
CA ALA A 606 -17.76 5.05 -9.09
C ALA A 606 -17.91 4.89 -7.57
N GLN A 607 -17.30 5.78 -6.77
CA GLN A 607 -17.32 5.72 -5.30
C GLN A 607 -18.74 5.82 -4.70
N ALA A 608 -19.71 6.35 -5.46
CA ALA A 608 -21.11 6.39 -5.04
C ALA A 608 -21.81 5.01 -5.00
N SER A 609 -21.26 3.98 -5.65
CA SER A 609 -21.89 2.65 -5.73
C SER A 609 -20.88 1.51 -5.67
N GLY A 610 -20.63 1.00 -4.46
CA GLY A 610 -19.78 -0.18 -4.25
C GLY A 610 -20.28 -1.46 -4.91
N THR A 611 -21.61 -1.61 -5.04
CA THR A 611 -22.21 -2.77 -5.73
C THR A 611 -21.86 -2.77 -7.21
N ALA A 612 -21.96 -1.62 -7.88
CA ALA A 612 -21.56 -1.47 -9.28
C ALA A 612 -20.06 -1.72 -9.46
N GLN A 613 -19.22 -1.17 -8.57
CA GLN A 613 -17.77 -1.44 -8.58
C GLN A 613 -17.47 -2.94 -8.50
N SER A 614 -18.08 -3.62 -7.52
CA SER A 614 -17.84 -5.05 -7.25
C SER A 614 -18.22 -5.92 -8.45
N VAL A 615 -19.37 -5.66 -9.08
CA VAL A 615 -19.82 -6.43 -10.25
C VAL A 615 -18.86 -6.26 -11.43
N ILE A 616 -18.44 -5.03 -11.73
CA ILE A 616 -17.53 -4.78 -12.87
C ILE A 616 -16.16 -5.39 -12.60
N ILE A 617 -15.60 -5.21 -11.40
CA ILE A 617 -14.31 -5.81 -11.00
C ILE A 617 -14.38 -7.33 -11.12
N LEU A 618 -15.45 -7.96 -10.62
CA LEU A 618 -15.62 -9.41 -10.72
C LEU A 618 -15.66 -9.90 -12.18
N VAL A 619 -16.35 -9.19 -13.07
CA VAL A 619 -16.41 -9.53 -14.50
C VAL A 619 -15.03 -9.37 -15.15
N VAL A 620 -14.30 -8.30 -14.84
CA VAL A 620 -12.97 -8.04 -15.39
C VAL A 620 -11.96 -9.09 -14.90
N GLU A 621 -11.97 -9.43 -13.62
CA GLU A 621 -11.12 -10.46 -13.01
C GLU A 621 -11.45 -11.86 -13.56
N ALA A 622 -12.73 -12.18 -13.74
CA ALA A 622 -13.16 -13.44 -14.36
C ALA A 622 -12.67 -13.54 -15.82
N ALA A 623 -12.77 -12.45 -16.60
CA ALA A 623 -12.23 -12.38 -17.94
C ALA A 623 -10.69 -12.52 -17.94
N GLY A 624 -10.02 -11.95 -16.94
CA GLY A 624 -8.57 -12.10 -16.76
C GLY A 624 -8.13 -13.51 -16.46
N LEU A 625 -8.85 -14.20 -15.56
CA LEU A 625 -8.64 -15.62 -15.30
C LEU A 625 -8.78 -16.45 -16.57
N LEU A 626 -9.83 -16.22 -17.37
CA LEU A 626 -10.05 -16.94 -18.64
C LEU A 626 -8.97 -16.66 -19.69
N MET A 627 -8.39 -15.45 -19.71
CA MET A 627 -7.29 -15.11 -20.63
C MET A 627 -5.94 -15.70 -20.19
N MET A 628 -5.79 -16.03 -18.90
CA MET A 628 -4.58 -16.63 -18.34
C MET A 628 -4.57 -18.16 -18.44
N THR A 629 -5.74 -18.80 -18.46
CA THR A 629 -5.93 -20.25 -18.68
C THR A 629 -5.83 -20.62 -20.15
#